data_AF-A0A009QMH6-F1
#
_entry.id   AF-A0A009QMH6-F1
#
_cell.length_a   1.000
_cell.length_b   1.000
_cell.length_c   1.000
_cell.angle_alpha   90.00
_cell.angle_beta   90.00
_cell.angle_gamma   90.00
#
_symmetry.space_group_name_H-M   'P 1'
#
loop_
_entity.id
_entity.type
_entity.pdbx_description
1 polymer ?
#
loop_
_entity_poly.entity_id
_entity_poly.type
_entity_poly.pdbx_seq_one_letter_code
_entity_poly.pdbx_strand_id
1 'polypeptide(L)'
;MSSMSLAEYRELFPVKTKKRRSAKQGTRQPSEGETVLATHLRACKISFEQEYKFHPKRKWRADFLITGTKILIEVEGGIWSGGRHTRGKGYIGDMEKYNSAAMMGFTVL
;
A
#
# COMPACT_ATOMS: atom_id res chain seq x y z
N MET A 1 -14.82 -22.66 43.31
CA MET A 1 -13.88 -22.25 42.25
C MET A 1 -13.53 -20.80 42.52
N SER A 2 -12.32 -20.51 43.00
CA SER A 2 -11.90 -19.13 43.27
C SER A 2 -11.68 -18.42 41.94
N SER A 3 -12.45 -17.36 41.66
CA SER A 3 -12.17 -16.50 40.51
C SER A 3 -11.03 -15.56 40.89
N MET A 4 -9.94 -15.61 40.15
CA MET A 4 -8.90 -14.59 40.24
C MET A 4 -9.37 -13.33 39.52
N SER A 5 -9.05 -12.18 40.08
CA SER A 5 -9.29 -10.90 39.42
C SER A 5 -8.39 -10.76 38.19
N LEU A 6 -8.84 -9.99 37.20
CA LEU A 6 -8.03 -9.68 36.01
C LEU A 6 -6.71 -8.98 36.36
N ALA A 7 -6.62 -8.34 37.53
CA ALA A 7 -5.40 -7.71 38.03
C ALA A 7 -4.39 -8.77 38.50
N GLU A 8 -4.81 -9.70 39.36
CA GLU A 8 -3.96 -10.80 39.84
C GLU A 8 -3.46 -11.68 38.69
N TYR A 9 -4.32 -11.96 37.70
CA TYR A 9 -3.92 -12.71 36.51
C TYR A 9 -2.82 -12.01 35.69
N ARG A 10 -2.89 -10.66 35.59
CA ARG A 10 -1.89 -9.87 34.85
C ARG A 10 -0.56 -9.72 35.58
N GLU A 11 -0.56 -9.80 36.92
CA GLU A 11 0.68 -9.86 37.70
C GLU A 11 1.38 -11.21 37.56
N LEU A 12 0.61 -12.31 37.58
CA LEU A 12 1.13 -13.67 37.39
C LEU A 12 1.64 -13.89 35.96
N PHE A 13 0.99 -13.28 34.96
CA PHE A 13 1.32 -13.42 33.55
C PHE A 13 1.52 -12.06 32.86
N PRO A 14 2.69 -11.41 33.06
CA PRO A 14 2.96 -10.10 32.47
C PRO A 14 3.04 -10.18 30.94
N VAL A 15 2.10 -9.55 30.25
CA VAL A 15 2.08 -9.46 28.78
C VAL A 15 3.14 -8.46 28.31
N LYS A 16 4.21 -8.95 27.67
CA LYS A 16 5.24 -8.11 27.07
C LYS A 16 4.67 -7.31 25.90
N THR A 17 4.41 -6.01 26.11
CA THR A 17 3.98 -5.09 25.05
C THR A 17 5.18 -4.76 24.15
N LYS A 18 5.25 -5.36 22.96
CA LYS A 18 6.24 -4.94 21.95
C LYS A 18 5.89 -3.52 21.49
N LYS A 19 6.75 -2.54 21.79
CA LYS A 19 6.68 -1.18 21.22
C LYS A 19 6.63 -1.29 19.69
N ARG A 20 5.52 -0.89 19.08
CA ARG A 20 5.42 -0.74 17.62
C ARG A 20 6.38 0.37 17.22
N ARG A 21 7.45 0.03 16.49
CA ARG A 21 8.30 1.04 15.85
C ARG A 21 7.43 1.81 14.86
N SER A 22 7.26 3.11 15.07
CA SER A 22 6.68 4.00 14.07
C SER A 22 7.66 4.09 12.90
N ALA A 23 7.18 3.84 11.68
CA ALA A 23 7.98 4.08 10.49
C ALA A 23 8.26 5.59 10.43
N LYS A 24 9.55 5.98 10.41
CA LYS A 24 9.95 7.36 10.17
C LYS A 24 9.36 7.81 8.83
N GLN A 25 8.70 8.97 8.82
CA GLN A 25 8.31 9.68 7.60
C GLN A 25 9.59 10.16 6.88
N GLY A 26 10.29 9.25 6.22
CA GLY A 26 11.29 9.58 5.21
C GLY A 26 10.60 9.86 3.89
N THR A 27 11.21 10.69 3.04
CA THR A 27 10.83 10.79 1.63
C THR A 27 10.83 9.40 1.00
N ARG A 28 9.72 9.01 0.36
CA ARG A 28 9.57 7.68 -0.26
C ARG A 28 10.62 7.58 -1.36
N GLN A 29 11.59 6.68 -1.20
CA GLN A 29 12.50 6.33 -2.28
C GLN A 29 11.77 5.38 -3.22
N PRO A 30 11.87 5.58 -4.54
CA PRO A 30 11.24 4.69 -5.48
C PRO A 30 11.83 3.29 -5.35
N SER A 31 10.98 2.28 -5.50
CA SER A 31 11.43 0.89 -5.43
C SER A 31 12.33 0.54 -6.62
N GLU A 32 13.07 -0.56 -6.52
CA GLU A 32 13.85 -1.08 -7.66
C GLU A 32 12.93 -1.36 -8.86
N GLY A 33 11.75 -1.93 -8.60
CA GLY A 33 10.73 -2.20 -9.63
C GLY A 33 10.21 -0.93 -10.30
N GLU A 34 9.91 0.12 -9.52
CA GLU A 34 9.49 1.43 -10.05
C GLU A 34 10.58 2.03 -10.95
N THR A 35 11.85 1.93 -10.52
CA THR A 35 13.00 2.49 -11.25
C THR A 35 13.23 1.77 -12.58
N VAL A 36 13.17 0.44 -12.58
CA VAL A 36 13.32 -0.40 -13.79
C VAL A 36 12.18 -0.12 -14.76
N LEU A 37 10.93 -0.08 -14.28
CA LEU A 37 9.77 0.22 -15.11
C LEU A 37 9.87 1.61 -15.75
N ALA A 38 10.21 2.63 -14.96
CA ALA A 38 10.41 3.99 -15.46
C ALA A 38 11.52 4.07 -16.52
N THR A 39 12.53 3.21 -16.44
CA THR A 39 13.62 3.14 -17.42
C THR A 39 13.14 2.51 -18.72
N HIS A 40 12.39 1.40 -18.64
CA HIS A 40 11.80 0.75 -19.82
C HIS A 40 10.78 1.65 -20.53
N LEU A 41 9.90 2.33 -19.79
CA LEU A 41 8.93 3.26 -20.37
C LEU A 41 9.61 4.40 -21.13
N ARG A 42 10.71 4.95 -20.57
CA ARG A 42 11.55 5.95 -21.24
C ARG A 42 12.21 5.39 -22.50
N ALA A 43 12.77 4.19 -22.44
CA ALA A 43 13.39 3.53 -23.60
C ALA A 43 12.38 3.30 -24.74
N CYS A 44 11.14 2.92 -24.39
CA CYS A 44 10.03 2.75 -25.33
C CYS A 44 9.39 4.06 -25.80
N LYS A 45 9.89 5.23 -25.35
CA LYS A 45 9.34 6.57 -25.64
C LYS A 45 7.86 6.72 -25.28
N ILE A 46 7.43 6.05 -24.22
CA ILE A 46 6.07 6.16 -23.68
C ILE A 46 6.07 7.28 -22.64
N SER A 47 5.18 8.26 -22.80
CA SER A 47 4.99 9.33 -21.81
C SER A 47 4.24 8.80 -20.59
N PHE A 48 4.74 9.09 -19.40
CA PHE A 48 4.09 8.71 -18.15
C PHE A 48 4.25 9.77 -17.06
N GLU A 49 3.32 9.78 -16.13
CA GLU A 49 3.35 10.59 -14.91
C GLU A 49 3.50 9.68 -13.70
N GLN A 50 4.35 10.06 -12.75
CA GLN A 50 4.55 9.33 -11.49
C GLN A 50 3.66 9.87 -10.38
N GLU A 51 3.27 9.02 -9.43
CA GLU A 51 2.44 9.36 -8.27
C GLU A 51 1.10 10.04 -8.64
N TYR A 52 0.49 9.64 -9.76
CA TYR A 52 -0.70 10.29 -10.28
C TYR A 52 -1.90 10.15 -9.33
N LYS A 53 -2.42 11.28 -8.88
CA LYS A 53 -3.59 11.35 -8.01
C LYS A 53 -4.88 11.29 -8.83
N PHE A 54 -5.42 10.10 -9.02
CA PHE A 54 -6.65 9.90 -9.80
C PHE A 54 -7.94 10.17 -9.00
N HIS A 55 -7.94 9.99 -7.67
CA HIS A 55 -9.16 10.13 -6.87
C HIS A 55 -9.21 11.48 -6.11
N PRO A 56 -10.24 12.33 -6.33
CA PRO A 56 -10.31 13.67 -5.70
C PRO A 56 -10.51 13.62 -4.17
N LYS A 57 -11.43 12.78 -3.69
CA LYS A 57 -11.82 12.67 -2.27
C LYS A 57 -10.85 11.82 -1.42
N ARG A 58 -10.60 10.57 -1.80
CA ARG A 58 -9.74 9.63 -1.04
C ARG A 58 -8.25 9.95 -1.16
N LYS A 59 -7.86 10.78 -2.15
CA LYS A 59 -6.46 11.14 -2.47
C LYS A 59 -5.58 9.91 -2.78
N TRP A 60 -6.16 8.88 -3.38
CA TRP A 60 -5.38 7.75 -3.87
C TRP A 60 -4.46 8.19 -5.00
N ARG A 61 -3.27 7.59 -5.00
CA ARG A 61 -2.23 7.77 -5.99
C ARG A 61 -1.91 6.41 -6.60
N ALA A 62 -1.76 6.36 -7.91
CA ALA A 62 -1.13 5.25 -8.60
C ALA A 62 0.37 5.54 -8.72
N ASP A 63 1.21 4.51 -8.84
CA ASP A 63 2.65 4.73 -9.01
C ASP A 63 2.93 5.37 -10.38
N PHE A 64 2.23 4.94 -11.44
CA PHE A 64 2.33 5.56 -12.77
C PHE A 64 0.96 5.74 -13.44
N LEU A 65 0.84 6.78 -14.27
CA LEU A 65 -0.21 6.97 -15.28
C LEU A 65 0.47 7.05 -16.65
N ILE A 66 -0.01 6.29 -17.63
CA ILE A 66 0.44 6.45 -19.02
C ILE A 66 -0.30 7.65 -19.64
N THR A 67 0.44 8.72 -19.93
CA THR A 67 -0.11 10.00 -20.39
C THR A 67 -0.88 9.83 -21.70
N GLY A 68 -2.06 10.43 -21.78
CA GLY A 68 -2.93 10.31 -22.97
C GLY A 68 -3.75 9.02 -23.02
N THR A 69 -3.61 8.14 -22.04
CA THR A 69 -4.45 6.94 -21.90
C THR A 69 -5.13 6.93 -20.53
N LYS A 70 -6.05 5.98 -20.33
CA LYS A 70 -6.65 5.70 -19.02
C LYS A 70 -6.01 4.48 -18.37
N ILE A 71 -4.69 4.32 -18.49
CA ILE A 71 -3.96 3.19 -17.90
C ILE A 71 -3.14 3.66 -16.70
N LEU A 72 -3.46 3.11 -15.53
CA LEU A 72 -2.69 3.28 -14.30
C LEU A 72 -1.84 2.03 -14.09
N ILE A 73 -0.60 2.18 -13.63
CA ILE A 73 0.28 1.07 -13.26
C ILE A 73 0.62 1.16 -11.79
N GLU A 74 0.46 0.06 -11.05
CA GLU A 74 0.83 -0.06 -9.64
C GLU A 74 1.92 -1.13 -9.49
N VAL A 75 3.06 -0.76 -8.92
CA VAL A 75 4.17 -1.69 -8.70
C VAL A 75 4.01 -2.30 -7.32
N GLU A 76 3.18 -3.34 -7.24
CA GLU A 76 2.90 -4.04 -5.98
C GLU A 76 4.06 -4.91 -5.52
N GLY A 77 4.34 -4.88 -4.22
CA GLY A 77 5.42 -5.63 -3.58
C GLY A 77 5.07 -6.07 -2.17
N GLY A 78 5.87 -6.97 -1.61
CA GLY A 78 5.69 -7.40 -0.21
C GLY A 78 4.46 -8.29 0.05
N ILE A 79 3.93 -8.94 -1.00
CA ILE A 79 2.84 -9.92 -0.91
C ILE A 79 3.25 -11.16 -0.09
N TRP A 80 4.55 -11.41 0.06
CA TRP A 80 5.09 -12.54 0.84
C TRP A 80 5.78 -12.11 2.14
N SER A 81 5.82 -10.80 2.44
CA SER A 81 6.56 -10.28 3.60
C SER A 81 5.73 -10.22 4.89
N GLY A 82 4.48 -10.71 4.87
CA GLY A 82 3.57 -10.62 6.02
C GLY A 82 3.15 -9.19 6.37
N GLY A 83 3.30 -8.27 5.41
CA GLY A 83 3.08 -6.84 5.54
C GLY A 83 1.62 -6.39 5.50
N ARG A 84 1.39 -5.12 5.17
CA ARG A 84 0.05 -4.53 5.07
C ARG A 84 -0.79 -5.22 3.99
N HIS A 85 -0.19 -5.49 2.82
CA HIS A 85 -0.86 -6.05 1.66
C HIS A 85 -1.31 -7.51 1.85
N THR A 86 -0.73 -8.22 2.82
CA THR A 86 -1.13 -9.60 3.16
C THR A 86 -2.18 -9.67 4.26
N ARG A 87 -2.42 -8.57 4.99
CA ARG A 87 -3.42 -8.51 6.05
C ARG A 87 -4.77 -8.17 5.42
N GLY A 88 -5.82 -8.89 5.77
CA GLY A 88 -7.15 -8.72 5.16
C GLY A 88 -7.66 -7.27 5.12
N LYS A 89 -7.42 -6.48 6.18
CA LYS A 89 -7.80 -5.05 6.18
C LYS A 89 -7.04 -4.21 5.14
N GLY A 90 -5.75 -4.49 4.93
CA GLY A 90 -4.96 -3.77 3.92
C GLY A 90 -5.42 -4.16 2.53
N TYR A 91 -5.54 -5.46 2.29
CA TYR A 91 -5.99 -6.04 1.03
C TYR A 91 -7.36 -5.50 0.59
N ILE A 92 -8.36 -5.45 1.50
CA ILE A 92 -9.68 -4.86 1.20
C ILE A 92 -9.56 -3.39 0.78
N GLY A 93 -8.66 -2.63 1.40
CA GLY A 93 -8.41 -1.23 1.04
C GLY A 93 -7.79 -1.08 -0.36
N ASP A 94 -6.93 -2.01 -0.74
CA ASP A 94 -6.33 -2.03 -2.08
C ASP A 94 -7.39 -2.41 -3.13
N MET A 95 -8.26 -3.39 -2.84
CA MET A 95 -9.41 -3.69 -3.69
C MET A 95 -10.36 -2.49 -3.87
N GLU A 96 -10.64 -1.74 -2.80
CA GLU A 96 -11.48 -0.53 -2.88
C GLU A 96 -10.86 0.53 -3.79
N LYS A 97 -9.52 0.69 -3.71
CA LYS A 97 -8.74 1.58 -4.57
C LYS A 97 -8.86 1.16 -6.04
N TYR A 98 -8.62 -0.11 -6.35
CA TYR A 98 -8.67 -0.61 -7.73
C TYR A 98 -10.08 -0.55 -8.33
N ASN A 99 -11.10 -0.96 -7.58
CA ASN A 99 -12.49 -0.88 -8.04
C ASN A 99 -12.89 0.56 -8.34
N SER A 100 -12.47 1.51 -7.51
CA SER A 100 -12.77 2.92 -7.76
C SER A 100 -12.04 3.46 -8.99
N ALA A 101 -10.79 3.06 -9.21
CA ALA A 101 -10.06 3.39 -10.44
C ALA A 101 -10.80 2.84 -11.68
N ALA A 102 -11.23 1.57 -11.64
CA ALA A 102 -12.01 0.94 -12.69
C ALA A 102 -13.35 1.65 -12.95
N MET A 103 -14.08 2.02 -11.90
CA MET A 103 -15.33 2.79 -12.01
C MET A 103 -15.13 4.18 -12.63
N MET A 104 -13.95 4.78 -12.45
CA MET A 104 -13.58 6.04 -13.11
C MET A 104 -13.12 5.84 -14.57
N GLY A 105 -13.15 4.60 -15.06
CA GLY A 105 -12.76 4.22 -16.42
C GLY A 105 -11.26 4.04 -16.61
N PHE A 106 -10.49 3.92 -15.53
CA PHE A 106 -9.09 3.58 -15.60
C PHE A 106 -8.89 2.06 -15.60
N THR A 107 -8.02 1.57 -16.46
CA THR A 107 -7.49 0.22 -16.39
C THR A 107 -6.27 0.23 -15.47
N VAL A 108 -6.31 -0.54 -14.39
CA VAL A 108 -5.18 -0.72 -13.48
C VAL A 108 -4.38 -1.95 -13.93
N LEU A 109 -3.06 -1.80 -14.07
CA LEU A 109 -2.10 -2.84 -14.44
C LEU A 109 -1.05 -3.05 -13.35
#